data_AF-A0A968FTC8-F1
#
_entry.id   AF-A0A968FTC8-F1
#
_cell.length_a   1.000
_cell.length_b   1.000
_cell.length_c   1.000
_cell.angle_alpha   90.00
_cell.angle_beta   90.00
_cell.angle_gamma   90.00
#
_symmetry.space_group_name_H-M   'P 1'
#
loop_
_entity.id
_entity.type
_entity.pdbx_description
1 polymer ?
#
loop_
_entity_poly.entity_id
_entity_poly.type
_entity_poly.pdbx_seq_one_letter_code
_entity_poly.pdbx_strand_id
1 'polypeptide(L)'
;FFLAFNLIIILHYALAGAFMYALMRGQKCSVQASLISAIIYMFCGYMVTVQHYLSTFMPVVWVPLLVLVFLAGLKTARYRRAMAAGLVGTFMFLAGGVETCYQVFGF
;
A
#
# COMPACT_ATOMS: atom_id res chain seq x y z
N PHE A 1 -18.37 -16.99 -1.97
CA PHE A 1 -18.23 -15.62 -1.48
C PHE A 1 -17.21 -15.50 -0.34
N PHE A 2 -17.42 -16.19 0.80
CA PHE A 2 -16.50 -16.14 1.96
C PHE A 2 -15.03 -16.44 1.64
N LEU A 3 -14.76 -17.47 0.82
CA LEU A 3 -13.40 -17.83 0.44
C LEU A 3 -12.68 -16.71 -0.35
N ALA A 4 -13.33 -16.17 -1.38
CA ALA A 4 -12.76 -15.09 -2.20
C ALA A 4 -12.51 -13.81 -1.38
N PHE A 5 -13.42 -13.51 -0.44
CA PHE A 5 -13.29 -12.38 0.46
C PHE A 5 -12.12 -12.55 1.45
N ASN A 6 -11.96 -13.73 2.05
CA ASN A 6 -10.81 -13.97 2.92
C ASN A 6 -9.48 -13.96 2.15
N LEU A 7 -9.47 -14.50 0.92
CA LEU A 7 -8.30 -14.46 0.05
C LEU A 7 -7.88 -13.04 -0.30
N ILE A 8 -8.83 -12.13 -0.58
CA ILE A 8 -8.46 -10.75 -0.90
C ILE A 8 -7.78 -10.06 0.30
N ILE A 9 -8.26 -10.31 1.51
CA ILE A 9 -7.66 -9.75 2.74
C ILE A 9 -6.24 -10.30 2.93
N ILE A 10 -6.07 -11.62 2.87
CA ILE A 10 -4.76 -12.28 3.04
C ILE A 10 -3.77 -11.78 1.99
N LEU A 11 -4.20 -11.65 0.73
CA LEU A 11 -3.37 -11.14 -0.36
C LEU A 11 -2.91 -9.70 -0.09
N HIS A 12 -3.80 -8.84 0.40
CA HIS A 12 -3.48 -7.45 0.71
C HIS A 12 -2.51 -7.31 1.88
N TYR A 13 -2.64 -8.15 2.91
CA TYR A 13 -1.64 -8.24 3.98
C TYR A 13 -0.25 -8.62 3.42
N ALA A 14 -0.19 -9.64 2.55
CA ALA A 14 1.05 -10.05 1.92
C ALA A 14 1.65 -8.93 1.03
N LEU A 15 0.82 -8.21 0.27
CA LEU A 15 1.21 -7.05 -0.53
C LEU A 15 1.76 -5.92 0.34
N ALA A 16 1.13 -5.63 1.48
CA ALA A 16 1.57 -4.59 2.41
C ALA A 16 2.98 -4.89 2.93
N GLY A 17 3.23 -6.15 3.33
CA GLY A 17 4.56 -6.61 3.73
C GLY A 17 5.57 -6.52 2.58
N ALA A 18 5.21 -6.99 1.39
CA ALA A 18 6.09 -6.97 0.22
C ALA A 18 6.49 -5.54 -0.20
N PHE A 19 5.54 -4.60 -0.18
CA PHE A 19 5.79 -3.20 -0.49
C PHE A 19 6.63 -2.51 0.58
N MET A 20 6.39 -2.81 1.87
CA MET A 20 7.23 -2.31 2.94
C MET A 20 8.66 -2.85 2.84
N TYR A 21 8.81 -4.14 2.53
CA TYR A 21 10.13 -4.71 2.25
C TYR A 21 10.83 -3.98 1.11
N ALA A 22 10.13 -3.77 -0.02
CA ALA A 22 10.67 -3.04 -1.17
C ALA A 22 11.06 -1.61 -0.81
N LEU A 23 10.26 -0.92 0.00
CA LEU A 23 10.57 0.42 0.51
C LEU A 23 11.91 0.44 1.27
N MET A 24 12.07 -0.47 2.23
CA MET A 24 13.28 -0.56 3.05
C MET A 24 14.51 -0.95 2.23
N ARG A 25 14.36 -1.85 1.25
CA ARG A 25 15.42 -2.16 0.28
C ARG A 25 15.79 -0.95 -0.57
N GLY A 26 14.81 -0.15 -0.98
CA GLY A 26 15.03 1.10 -1.71
C GLY A 26 15.77 2.17 -0.90
N GLN A 27 15.70 2.13 0.43
CA GLN A 27 16.48 2.98 1.33
C GLN A 27 17.85 2.39 1.72
N LYS A 28 18.26 1.27 1.11
CA LYS A 28 19.53 0.58 1.39
C LYS A 28 19.65 0.01 2.82
N CYS A 29 18.53 -0.25 3.50
CA CYS A 29 18.56 -0.93 4.80
C CYS A 29 19.00 -2.39 4.65
N SER A 30 19.50 -3.02 5.74
CA SER A 30 19.90 -4.43 5.72
C SER A 30 18.71 -5.36 5.40
N VAL A 31 18.98 -6.58 4.94
CA VAL A 31 17.93 -7.57 4.62
C VAL A 31 17.11 -7.89 5.87
N GLN A 32 17.78 -8.09 7.01
CA GLN A 32 17.15 -8.35 8.30
C GLN A 32 16.23 -7.21 8.72
N ALA A 33 16.71 -5.96 8.67
CA ALA A 33 15.89 -4.80 9.00
C ALA A 33 14.67 -4.68 8.06
N SER A 34 14.85 -4.95 6.77
CA SER A 34 13.77 -4.90 5.78
C SER A 34 12.69 -5.96 6.04
N LEU A 35 13.09 -7.18 6.43
CA LEU A 35 12.16 -8.25 6.80
C LEU A 35 11.40 -7.92 8.09
N ILE A 36 12.11 -7.42 9.11
CA ILE A 36 11.48 -7.02 10.37
C ILE A 36 10.46 -5.91 10.12
N SER A 37 10.81 -4.87 9.36
CA SER A 37 9.87 -3.81 9.00
C SER A 37 8.67 -4.31 8.19
N ALA A 38 8.86 -5.27 7.28
CA ALA A 38 7.78 -5.87 6.52
C ALA A 38 6.79 -6.61 7.41
N ILE A 39 7.28 -7.43 8.35
CA ILE A 39 6.45 -8.17 9.32
C ILE A 39 5.72 -7.20 10.25
N ILE A 40 6.42 -6.19 10.77
CA ILE A 40 5.82 -5.17 11.64
C ILE A 40 4.70 -4.44 10.91
N TYR A 41 4.93 -3.98 9.68
CA TYR A 41 3.91 -3.25 8.93
C TYR A 41 2.71 -4.14 8.59
N MET A 42 2.98 -5.38 8.17
CA MET A 42 1.96 -6.39 7.88
C MET A 42 1.05 -6.64 9.08
N PHE A 43 1.58 -6.73 10.30
CA PHE A 43 0.79 -7.08 11.49
C PHE A 43 0.66 -5.95 12.52
N CYS A 44 0.89 -4.69 12.13
CA CYS A 44 0.75 -3.58 13.07
C CYS A 44 -0.72 -3.41 13.49
N GLY A 45 -0.94 -2.86 14.69
CA GLY A 45 -2.28 -2.66 15.24
C GLY A 45 -3.18 -1.81 14.33
N TYR A 46 -2.60 -0.89 13.56
CA TYR A 46 -3.33 -0.11 12.57
C TYR A 46 -3.96 -1.01 11.49
N MET A 47 -3.18 -1.90 10.85
CA MET A 47 -3.69 -2.82 9.83
C MET A 47 -4.78 -3.74 10.37
N VAL A 48 -4.60 -4.26 11.59
CA VAL A 48 -5.60 -5.10 12.27
C VAL A 48 -6.89 -4.33 12.56
N THR A 49 -6.81 -3.03 12.85
CA THR A 49 -8.00 -2.21 13.12
C THR A 49 -8.74 -1.87 11.83
N VAL A 50 -8.03 -1.46 10.77
CA VAL A 50 -8.67 -1.02 9.53
C VAL A 50 -9.20 -2.14 8.67
N GLN A 51 -8.87 -3.41 8.93
CA GLN A 51 -9.38 -4.55 8.16
C GLN A 51 -10.92 -4.63 8.11
N HIS A 52 -11.59 -4.10 9.13
CA HIS A 52 -13.06 -4.01 9.19
C HIS A 52 -13.64 -2.94 8.26
N TYR A 53 -12.79 -2.00 7.81
CA TYR A 53 -13.13 -0.88 6.93
C TYR A 53 -12.36 -1.03 5.61
N LEU A 54 -12.91 -1.83 4.70
CA LEU A 54 -12.25 -2.17 3.43
C LEU A 54 -11.86 -0.94 2.60
N SER A 55 -12.67 0.13 2.62
CA SER A 55 -12.35 1.45 2.03
C SER A 55 -11.02 2.02 2.49
N THR A 56 -10.61 1.72 3.72
CA THR A 56 -9.34 2.21 4.29
C THR A 56 -8.25 1.16 4.17
N PHE A 57 -8.58 -0.12 4.35
CA PHE A 57 -7.62 -1.22 4.28
C PHE A 57 -7.02 -1.41 2.88
N MET A 58 -7.85 -1.42 1.84
CA MET A 58 -7.41 -1.61 0.46
C MET A 58 -6.37 -0.56 0.00
N PRO A 59 -6.56 0.76 0.23
CA PRO A 59 -5.60 1.78 -0.18
C PRO A 59 -4.35 1.80 0.70
N VAL A 60 -4.46 1.61 2.02
CA VAL A 60 -3.31 1.78 2.92
C VAL A 60 -2.18 0.79 2.61
N VAL A 61 -2.52 -0.40 2.10
CA VAL A 61 -1.58 -1.42 1.63
C VAL A 61 -0.58 -0.86 0.60
N TRP A 62 -1.00 0.09 -0.25
CA TRP A 62 -0.19 0.65 -1.33
C TRP A 62 0.74 1.79 -0.87
N VAL A 63 0.56 2.32 0.34
CA VAL A 63 1.32 3.47 0.87
C VAL A 63 2.85 3.24 0.81
N PRO A 64 3.41 2.09 1.24
CA PRO A 64 4.85 1.90 1.19
C PRO A 64 5.40 1.93 -0.24
N LEU A 65 4.64 1.41 -1.21
CA LEU A 65 5.01 1.44 -2.62
C LEU A 65 4.96 2.87 -3.18
N LEU A 66 3.91 3.63 -2.84
CA LEU A 66 3.79 5.03 -3.23
C LEU A 66 4.98 5.85 -2.72
N VAL A 67 5.32 5.70 -1.43
CA VAL A 67 6.47 6.37 -0.81
C VAL A 67 7.78 5.95 -1.48
N LEU A 68 7.97 4.66 -1.78
CA LEU A 68 9.17 4.17 -2.46
C LEU A 68 9.36 4.84 -3.82
N VAL A 69 8.32 4.85 -4.65
CA VAL A 69 8.40 5.40 -6.00
C VAL A 69 8.51 6.92 -5.97
N PHE A 70 7.82 7.59 -5.04
CA PHE A 70 7.92 9.03 -4.81
C PHE A 70 9.35 9.44 -4.43
N LEU A 71 9.95 8.79 -3.42
CA LEU A 71 11.34 9.05 -3.02
C LEU A 71 12.34 8.74 -4.13
N ALA A 72 12.10 7.67 -4.90
CA ALA A 72 12.93 7.35 -6.06
C ALA A 72 12.80 8.37 -7.20
N GLY A 73 11.62 8.97 -7.38
CA GLY A 73 11.36 10.05 -8.32
C GLY A 73 12.12 11.32 -7.96
N LEU A 74 12.06 11.74 -6.68
CA LEU A 74 12.77 12.91 -6.18
C LEU A 74 14.29 12.83 -6.39
N LYS A 75 14.89 11.65 -6.19
CA LYS A 75 16.35 11.46 -6.33
C LYS A 75 16.87 11.49 -7.76
N THR A 76 16.03 11.27 -8.77
CA THR A 76 16.51 11.06 -10.16
C THR A 76 15.81 11.91 -11.22
N ALA A 77 14.84 12.76 -10.84
CA ALA A 77 14.10 13.66 -11.72
C ALA A 77 13.61 13.01 -13.04
N ARG A 78 13.36 11.70 -13.03
CA ARG A 78 13.06 10.92 -14.24
C ARG A 78 11.56 10.78 -14.40
N TYR A 79 11.03 11.28 -15.51
CA TYR A 79 9.58 11.29 -15.80
C TYR A 79 8.92 9.90 -15.65
N ARG A 80 9.62 8.82 -16.01
CA ARG A 80 9.13 7.44 -15.89
C ARG A 80 8.80 7.04 -14.44
N ARG A 81 9.55 7.56 -13.45
CA ARG A 81 9.29 7.29 -12.02
C ARG A 81 8.15 8.18 -11.50
N ALA A 82 8.02 9.40 -12.00
CA ALA A 82 6.86 10.25 -11.71
C ALA A 82 5.56 9.63 -12.24
N MET A 83 5.57 9.08 -13.46
CA MET A 83 4.42 8.34 -14.00
C MET A 83 4.09 7.10 -13.15
N ALA A 84 5.10 6.34 -12.72
CA ALA A 84 4.88 5.19 -11.85
C ALA A 84 4.26 5.61 -10.50
N ALA A 85 4.68 6.73 -9.91
CA ALA A 85 4.07 7.26 -8.69
C ALA A 85 2.61 7.67 -8.93
N GLY A 86 2.33 8.33 -10.06
CA GLY A 86 0.97 8.68 -10.48
C GLY A 86 0.09 7.45 -10.63
N LEU A 87 0.55 6.41 -11.35
CA LEU A 87 -0.19 5.16 -11.53
C LEU A 87 -0.46 4.45 -10.21
N VAL A 88 0.56 4.30 -9.35
CA VAL A 88 0.39 3.70 -8.02
C VAL A 88 -0.58 4.52 -7.17
N GLY A 89 -0.51 5.85 -7.23
CA GLY A 89 -1.45 6.74 -6.56
C GLY A 89 -2.88 6.59 -7.09
N THR A 90 -3.07 6.45 -8.40
CA THR A 90 -4.38 6.19 -9.01
C THR A 90 -4.94 4.83 -8.56
N PHE A 91 -4.12 3.77 -8.56
CA PHE A 91 -4.55 2.46 -8.06
C PHE A 91 -4.90 2.51 -6.58
N MET A 92 -4.08 3.18 -5.76
CA MET A 92 -4.37 3.40 -4.35
C MET A 92 -5.70 4.13 -4.17
N PHE A 93 -5.94 5.21 -4.91
CA PHE A 93 -7.19 5.96 -4.81
C PHE A 93 -8.40 5.15 -5.27
N LEU A 94 -8.28 4.38 -6.36
CA LEU A 94 -9.36 3.53 -6.86
C LEU A 94 -9.65 2.33 -5.95
N ALA A 95 -8.65 1.83 -5.21
CA ALA A 95 -8.78 0.63 -4.39
C ALA A 95 -9.73 0.79 -3.18
N GLY A 96 -9.89 2.00 -2.65
CA GLY A 96 -10.82 2.26 -1.54
C GLY A 96 -11.55 3.60 -1.58
N GLY A 97 -11.12 4.52 -2.45
CA GLY A 97 -11.69 5.85 -2.58
C GLY A 97 -13.00 5.89 -3.39
N VAL A 98 -13.25 4.94 -4.29
CA VAL A 98 -14.47 5.01 -5.12
C VAL A 98 -15.72 4.88 -4.27
N GLU A 99 -15.78 3.91 -3.35
CA GLU A 99 -16.94 3.76 -2.46
C GLU A 99 -17.13 4.96 -1.53
N THR A 100 -16.04 5.53 -0.99
CA THR A 100 -16.09 6.70 -0.10
C THR A 100 -16.47 7.96 -0.87
N CYS A 101 -15.98 8.16 -2.10
CA CYS A 101 -16.42 9.24 -2.96
C CYS A 101 -17.91 9.12 -3.31
N TYR A 102 -18.42 7.91 -3.57
CA TYR A 102 -19.85 7.71 -3.76
C TYR A 102 -20.66 7.96 -2.49
N GLN A 103 -20.18 7.54 -1.31
CA GLN A 103 -20.87 7.80 -0.03
C GLN A 103 -20.82 9.26 0.41
N VAL A 104 -19.79 10.02 0.02
CA VAL A 104 -19.60 11.43 0.41
C VAL A 104 -20.24 12.40 -0.59
N PHE A 105 -20.20 12.09 -1.90
CA PHE A 105 -20.69 12.97 -2.96
C PHE A 105 -21.99 12.50 -3.64
N GLY A 106 -22.39 11.25 -3.41
CA GLY A 106 -23.72 10.76 -3.78
C GLY A 106 -24.72 11.17 -2.71
N PHE A 107 -25.62 12.08 -3.06
CA PHE A 107 -26.80 12.44 -2.26
C PHE A 107 -27.68 11.22 -1.95
#